data_AF-A0AB35KF15-F1
#
_entry.id   AF-A0AB35KF15-F1
#
_cell.length_a   1.000
_cell.length_b   1.000
_cell.length_c   1.000
_cell.angle_alpha   90.00
_cell.angle_beta   90.00
_cell.angle_gamma   90.00
#
_symmetry.space_group_name_H-M   'P 1'
#
loop_
_entity.id
_entity.type
_entity.pdbx_description
1 polymer ?
#
loop_
_entity_poly.entity_id
_entity_poly.type
_entity_poly.pdbx_seq_one_letter_code
_entity_poly.pdbx_strand_id
1 'polypeptide(L)'
;MKAKNEISKERKKTVETAIEIKKNNLEISQNLLEGRFELYPENRRRSVNKVIYQSQYFQLVYNLNHKSLAIESKGDLIYSAIPYDTGRNYIQKASIEAILHPNETRKYIESHENNLKKYLALSIFQLTGQRVALDSNEVKQAYQQIFMDPLFEMQVLGRMMQHDETGPLSANLAGKFLHSENRKTGISPYLAEYLKFVVEVTQNLPISTDGKNVHLLDSAHEQPKENVYLDQSKNLALSCQSDLKVGLENLPAPLKVEIENIQIAEPIKEVVTKPLLKSNVGNQLRNLRKNYVAHSQNPKDLEQYFENVHSTENNNKINVISDIDSQDGKLPFSNPNFNILVGNISDSVVSDSKIQGIYVIGNHELSDILSDQKVFSKSQWDDFREKEWFKDLVLNPDQAWPKLPIGDNSFYELIKEELAQNYPKMKILNNESVIYEGVRYIGLTIPVALVKRKKELQNFIAIELKRLLAQDKQIPTVVVSHAPLFNELSMLSPKSSSYNKSYKCAHRGILSLFEDFNIIGAIHGHHHIPASSGQSKMVKFSNKNIFVVCSIYSKINTGFELAKLLPDTNMEKPLGLKEDKN
;
A
#
# COMPACT_ATOMS: atom_id res chain seq x y z
N MET A 1 42.53 23.81 12.70
CA MET A 1 41.75 24.59 11.71
C MET A 1 41.88 24.07 10.26
N LYS A 2 43.01 23.49 9.82
CA LYS A 2 43.16 22.94 8.45
C LYS A 2 42.30 21.69 8.16
N ALA A 3 42.22 20.73 9.09
CA ALA A 3 41.45 19.49 8.90
C ALA A 3 39.92 19.69 8.77
N LYS A 4 39.33 20.70 9.44
CA LYS A 4 37.89 21.02 9.30
C LYS A 4 37.54 21.63 7.94
N ASN A 5 38.50 22.33 7.30
CA ASN A 5 38.30 22.90 5.96
C ASN A 5 38.47 21.88 4.84
N GLU A 6 39.29 20.84 5.03
CA GLU A 6 39.45 19.76 4.05
C GLU A 6 38.22 18.84 4.03
N ILE A 7 37.70 18.43 5.20
CA ILE A 7 36.46 17.63 5.31
C ILE A 7 35.24 18.38 4.75
N SER A 8 35.18 19.71 4.93
CA SER A 8 34.12 20.56 4.36
C SER A 8 34.20 20.70 2.84
N LYS A 9 35.42 20.76 2.28
CA LYS A 9 35.64 20.80 0.83
C LYS A 9 35.36 19.46 0.16
N GLU A 10 35.75 18.35 0.78
CA GLU A 10 35.44 17.00 0.31
C GLU A 10 33.92 16.76 0.31
N ARG A 11 33.22 17.08 1.41
CA ARG A 11 31.75 16.96 1.45
C ARG A 11 31.04 17.83 0.41
N LYS A 12 31.50 19.06 0.17
CA LYS A 12 30.94 19.91 -0.91
C LYS A 12 31.18 19.31 -2.29
N LYS A 13 32.38 18.81 -2.56
CA LYS A 13 32.74 18.21 -3.85
C LYS A 13 31.95 16.91 -4.11
N THR A 14 31.72 16.10 -3.08
CA THR A 14 30.88 14.89 -3.17
C THR A 14 29.41 15.22 -3.42
N VAL A 15 28.88 16.28 -2.80
CA VAL A 15 27.51 16.76 -3.03
C VAL A 15 27.34 17.38 -4.42
N GLU A 16 28.30 18.18 -4.88
CA GLU A 16 28.30 18.75 -6.24
C GLU A 16 28.37 17.64 -7.30
N THR A 17 29.24 16.65 -7.11
CA THR A 17 29.35 15.47 -7.99
C THR A 17 28.05 14.65 -7.99
N ALA A 18 27.40 14.46 -6.84
CA ALA A 18 26.13 13.74 -6.75
C ALA A 18 24.95 14.52 -7.40
N ILE A 19 24.96 15.85 -7.34
CA ILE A 19 24.00 16.72 -8.02
C ILE A 19 24.22 16.68 -9.53
N GLU A 20 25.48 16.71 -9.98
CA GLU A 20 25.85 16.64 -11.40
C GLU A 20 25.50 15.27 -12.00
N ILE A 21 25.77 14.18 -11.30
CA ILE A 21 25.34 12.82 -11.69
C ILE A 21 23.82 12.73 -11.77
N LYS A 22 23.08 13.23 -10.78
CA LYS A 22 21.60 13.23 -10.82
C LYS A 22 21.05 14.06 -11.97
N LYS A 23 21.66 15.21 -12.27
CA LYS A 23 21.23 16.08 -13.37
C LYS A 23 21.50 15.43 -14.72
N ASN A 24 22.67 14.82 -14.90
CA ASN A 24 23.02 14.07 -16.11
C ASN A 24 22.12 12.86 -16.31
N ASN A 25 21.82 12.09 -15.26
CA ASN A 25 20.89 10.96 -15.34
C ASN A 25 19.46 11.41 -15.69
N LEU A 26 18.99 12.53 -15.14
CA LEU A 26 17.67 13.08 -15.47
C LEU A 26 17.58 13.56 -16.93
N GLU A 27 18.67 14.13 -17.45
CA GLU A 27 18.80 14.52 -18.86
C GLU A 27 18.86 13.30 -19.78
N ILE A 28 19.57 12.23 -19.39
CA ILE A 28 19.60 10.95 -20.12
C ILE A 28 18.21 10.31 -20.17
N SER A 29 17.50 10.27 -19.04
CA SER A 29 16.13 9.77 -18.90
C SER A 29 15.12 10.57 -19.75
N GLN A 30 15.26 11.90 -19.81
CA GLN A 30 14.39 12.76 -20.63
C GLN A 30 14.66 12.61 -22.13
N ASN A 31 15.93 12.62 -22.54
CA ASN A 31 16.33 12.43 -23.94
C ASN A 31 15.87 11.07 -24.49
N LEU A 32 15.92 10.02 -23.65
CA LEU A 32 15.39 8.70 -23.99
C LEU A 32 13.88 8.75 -24.23
N LEU A 33 13.12 9.40 -23.35
CA LEU A 33 11.66 9.51 -23.49
C LEU A 33 11.27 10.34 -24.73
N GLU A 34 11.94 11.46 -24.96
CA GLU A 34 11.71 12.31 -26.14
C GLU A 34 11.98 11.56 -27.44
N GLY A 35 13.12 10.86 -27.54
CA GLY A 35 13.43 10.02 -28.68
C GLY A 35 12.40 8.91 -28.91
N ARG A 36 11.84 8.33 -27.83
CA ARG A 36 10.74 7.36 -27.94
C ARG A 36 9.43 8.01 -28.38
N PHE A 37 9.13 9.24 -27.96
CA PHE A 37 7.88 9.91 -28.36
C PHE A 37 7.78 10.10 -29.87
N GLU A 38 8.90 10.37 -30.54
CA GLU A 38 8.98 10.59 -31.98
C GLU A 38 8.70 9.33 -32.81
N LEU A 39 8.96 8.14 -32.24
CA LEU A 39 8.75 6.85 -32.92
C LEU A 39 7.27 6.52 -33.14
N TYR A 40 6.34 7.18 -32.43
CA TYR A 40 4.91 6.89 -32.47
C TYR A 40 4.11 8.08 -33.01
N PRO A 41 3.64 8.05 -34.28
CA PRO A 41 2.94 9.18 -34.91
C PRO A 41 1.71 9.69 -34.15
N GLU A 42 1.00 8.81 -33.43
CA GLU A 42 -0.15 9.15 -32.59
C GLU A 42 0.19 10.13 -31.47
N ASN A 43 1.45 10.18 -31.02
CA ASN A 43 1.90 11.12 -30.00
C ASN A 43 1.86 12.57 -30.45
N ARG A 44 1.88 12.84 -31.76
CA ARG A 44 1.75 14.20 -32.31
C ARG A 44 0.38 14.81 -31.96
N ARG A 45 -0.66 13.98 -31.84
CA ARG A 45 -2.02 14.41 -31.52
C ARG A 45 -2.34 14.36 -30.02
N ARG A 46 -1.60 13.55 -29.24
CA ARG A 46 -1.82 13.40 -27.80
C ARG A 46 -1.01 14.43 -27.02
N SER A 47 -1.67 15.35 -26.31
CA SER A 47 -0.99 16.42 -25.56
C SER A 47 -0.37 15.97 -24.24
N VAL A 48 -0.94 14.95 -23.58
CA VAL A 48 -0.56 14.57 -22.20
C VAL A 48 -0.01 13.15 -22.10
N ASN A 49 -0.72 12.16 -22.64
CA ASN A 49 -0.35 10.75 -22.57
C ASN A 49 0.43 10.35 -23.83
N LYS A 50 1.72 10.06 -23.68
CA LYS A 50 2.62 9.69 -24.77
C LYS A 50 2.91 8.20 -24.75
N VAL A 51 2.69 7.52 -25.87
CA VAL A 51 3.09 6.12 -26.06
C VAL A 51 4.61 6.07 -26.19
N ILE A 52 5.27 5.19 -25.44
CA ILE A 52 6.73 4.98 -25.52
C ILE A 52 7.10 3.55 -25.94
N TYR A 53 6.17 2.62 -25.79
CA TYR A 53 6.26 1.26 -26.32
C TYR A 53 4.86 0.74 -26.66
N GLN A 54 4.71 -0.07 -27.70
CA GLN A 54 3.45 -0.79 -27.93
C GLN A 54 3.67 -2.13 -28.61
N SER A 55 2.85 -3.10 -28.23
CA SER A 55 2.67 -4.37 -28.93
C SER A 55 1.28 -4.44 -29.56
N GLN A 56 0.88 -5.64 -29.99
CA GLN A 56 -0.47 -5.88 -30.49
C GLN A 56 -1.55 -5.61 -29.43
N TYR A 57 -1.28 -5.96 -28.17
CA TYR A 57 -2.27 -5.97 -27.11
C TYR A 57 -2.02 -4.96 -25.99
N PHE A 58 -0.78 -4.52 -25.78
CA PHE A 58 -0.48 -3.58 -24.70
C PHE A 58 0.31 -2.39 -25.21
N GLN A 59 0.28 -1.31 -24.45
CA GLN A 59 1.09 -0.13 -24.67
C GLN A 59 1.63 0.40 -23.34
N LEU A 60 2.85 0.89 -23.36
CA LEU A 60 3.46 1.62 -22.26
C LEU A 60 3.29 3.11 -22.53
N VAL A 61 2.67 3.81 -21.59
CA VAL A 61 2.30 5.22 -21.71
C VAL A 61 2.98 6.04 -20.62
N TYR A 62 3.55 7.17 -21.02
CA TYR A 62 4.09 8.19 -20.14
C TYR A 62 3.13 9.38 -20.05
N ASN A 63 2.74 9.77 -18.84
CA ASN A 63 1.92 10.95 -18.59
C ASN A 63 2.81 12.16 -18.30
N LEU A 64 2.78 13.18 -19.17
CA LEU A 64 3.61 14.38 -19.04
C LEU A 64 3.28 15.23 -17.80
N ASN A 65 2.00 15.27 -17.38
CA ASN A 65 1.57 16.07 -16.23
C ASN A 65 2.00 15.46 -14.89
N HIS A 66 1.92 14.14 -14.79
CA HIS A 66 2.20 13.38 -13.57
C HIS A 66 3.60 12.79 -13.54
N LYS A 67 4.33 12.84 -14.66
CA LYS A 67 5.64 12.21 -14.86
C LYS A 67 5.65 10.73 -14.46
N SER A 68 4.59 10.01 -14.84
CA SER A 68 4.33 8.63 -14.42
C SER A 68 4.18 7.70 -15.62
N LEU A 69 4.61 6.45 -15.47
CA LEU A 69 4.43 5.38 -16.45
C LEU A 69 3.24 4.49 -16.09
N ALA A 70 2.56 3.97 -17.10
CA ALA A 70 1.50 2.97 -16.94
C ALA A 70 1.45 2.03 -18.14
N ILE A 71 1.14 0.76 -17.88
CA ILE A 71 0.83 -0.23 -18.92
C ILE A 71 -0.68 -0.22 -19.15
N GLU A 72 -1.09 -0.02 -20.39
CA GLU A 72 -2.49 0.01 -20.80
C GLU A 72 -2.78 -1.09 -21.83
N SER A 73 -3.95 -1.72 -21.73
CA SER A 73 -4.44 -2.66 -22.74
C SER A 73 -4.99 -1.93 -23.97
N LYS A 74 -4.71 -2.42 -25.17
CA LYS A 74 -5.20 -1.89 -26.45
C LYS A 74 -6.52 -2.56 -26.85
N GLY A 75 -7.60 -1.78 -26.87
CA GLY A 75 -8.94 -2.26 -27.22
C GLY A 75 -9.53 -3.23 -26.20
N ASP A 76 -10.60 -3.94 -26.60
CA ASP A 76 -11.28 -4.92 -25.76
C ASP A 76 -10.48 -6.24 -25.70
N LEU A 77 -9.39 -6.21 -24.93
CA LEU A 77 -8.69 -7.40 -24.45
C LEU A 77 -9.56 -8.13 -23.45
N ILE A 78 -10.54 -8.86 -23.99
CA ILE A 78 -11.37 -9.83 -23.29
C ILE A 78 -12.17 -9.21 -22.14
N TYR A 79 -13.49 -9.12 -22.33
CA TYR A 79 -14.41 -9.21 -21.19
C TYR A 79 -14.06 -10.48 -20.42
N SER A 80 -13.35 -10.35 -19.29
CA SER A 80 -13.42 -11.36 -18.24
C SER A 80 -14.91 -11.59 -18.02
N ALA A 81 -15.37 -12.83 -18.11
CA ALA A 81 -16.76 -13.15 -17.79
C ALA A 81 -17.06 -12.95 -16.29
N ILE A 82 -16.09 -12.46 -15.52
CA ILE A 82 -16.22 -11.95 -14.16
C ILE A 82 -16.36 -10.42 -14.27
N PRO A 83 -17.58 -9.86 -14.13
CA PRO A 83 -17.78 -8.42 -14.06
C PRO A 83 -16.91 -7.83 -12.94
N TYR A 84 -16.24 -6.70 -13.21
CA TYR A 84 -15.47 -5.96 -12.21
C TYR A 84 -14.38 -6.79 -11.50
N ASP A 85 -13.46 -7.34 -12.29
CA ASP A 85 -12.28 -7.99 -11.73
C ASP A 85 -11.32 -6.98 -11.11
N THR A 86 -11.63 -6.53 -9.89
CA THR A 86 -10.77 -5.73 -9.03
C THR A 86 -9.45 -6.43 -8.70
N GLY A 87 -9.36 -7.74 -8.98
CA GLY A 87 -8.16 -8.56 -8.82
C GLY A 87 -7.15 -8.46 -9.95
N ARG A 88 -7.45 -7.77 -11.07
CA ARG A 88 -6.54 -7.69 -12.23
C ARG A 88 -5.12 -7.24 -11.83
N ASN A 89 -5.03 -6.17 -11.02
CA ASN A 89 -3.74 -5.65 -10.58
C ASN A 89 -2.97 -6.68 -9.75
N TYR A 90 -3.66 -7.48 -8.93
CA TYR A 90 -3.04 -8.55 -8.15
C TYR A 90 -2.60 -9.72 -9.00
N ILE A 91 -3.37 -10.09 -10.03
CA ILE A 91 -2.98 -11.15 -10.98
C ILE A 91 -1.74 -10.72 -11.79
N GLN A 92 -1.70 -9.46 -12.23
CA GLN A 92 -0.52 -8.91 -12.90
C GLN A 92 0.69 -8.90 -11.96
N LYS A 93 0.53 -8.47 -10.71
CA LYS A 93 1.59 -8.52 -9.70
C LYS A 93 2.06 -9.95 -9.42
N ALA A 94 1.12 -10.86 -9.16
CA ALA A 94 1.37 -12.28 -8.96
C ALA A 94 2.14 -12.91 -10.13
N SER A 95 1.85 -12.52 -11.37
CA SER A 95 2.60 -13.03 -12.52
C SER A 95 4.05 -12.55 -12.57
N ILE A 96 4.33 -11.33 -12.09
CA ILE A 96 5.70 -10.84 -11.95
C ILE A 96 6.41 -11.59 -10.83
N GLU A 97 5.79 -11.70 -9.65
CA GLU A 97 6.37 -12.41 -8.51
C GLU A 97 6.60 -13.90 -8.81
N ALA A 98 5.69 -14.58 -9.50
CA ALA A 98 5.83 -16.00 -9.82
C ALA A 98 6.95 -16.28 -10.84
N ILE A 99 7.28 -15.31 -11.71
CA ILE A 99 8.42 -15.44 -12.61
C ILE A 99 9.75 -15.12 -11.91
N LEU A 100 9.74 -14.17 -10.97
CA LEU A 100 10.96 -13.80 -10.23
C LEU A 100 11.29 -14.80 -9.10
N HIS A 101 10.27 -15.29 -8.39
CA HIS A 101 10.36 -16.05 -7.13
C HIS A 101 9.39 -17.25 -7.13
N PRO A 102 9.47 -18.18 -8.11
CA PRO A 102 8.48 -19.24 -8.28
C PRO A 102 8.31 -20.12 -7.05
N ASN A 103 9.40 -20.45 -6.34
CA ASN A 103 9.34 -21.34 -5.18
C ASN A 103 8.65 -20.67 -3.98
N GLU A 104 8.96 -19.39 -3.75
CA GLU A 104 8.38 -18.56 -2.70
C GLU A 104 6.88 -18.39 -2.94
N THR A 105 6.50 -18.08 -4.17
CA THR A 105 5.08 -17.91 -4.52
C THR A 105 4.27 -19.20 -4.39
N ARG A 106 4.85 -20.36 -4.73
CA ARG A 106 4.19 -21.66 -4.52
C ARG A 106 3.99 -21.95 -3.03
N LYS A 107 5.02 -21.75 -2.21
CA LYS A 107 4.92 -21.91 -0.75
C LYS A 107 3.85 -20.99 -0.14
N TYR A 108 3.72 -19.78 -0.67
CA TYR A 108 2.66 -18.87 -0.27
C TYR A 108 1.27 -19.43 -0.60
N ILE A 109 1.03 -19.98 -1.80
CA ILE A 109 -0.23 -20.66 -2.12
C ILE A 109 -0.47 -21.86 -1.18
N GLU A 110 0.57 -22.65 -0.90
CA GLU A 110 0.48 -23.80 0.00
C GLU A 110 0.11 -23.39 1.43
N SER A 111 0.60 -22.27 1.94
CA SER A 111 0.18 -21.75 3.26
C SER A 111 -1.32 -21.41 3.33
N HIS A 112 -1.97 -21.21 2.18
CA HIS A 112 -3.39 -20.93 2.04
C HIS A 112 -4.24 -22.19 1.79
N GLU A 113 -3.69 -23.40 1.92
CA GLU A 113 -4.39 -24.66 1.59
C GLU A 113 -5.79 -24.77 2.22
N ASN A 114 -5.94 -24.43 3.50
CA ASN A 114 -7.23 -24.49 4.20
C ASN A 114 -8.26 -23.50 3.61
N ASN A 115 -7.84 -22.26 3.35
CA ASN A 115 -8.68 -21.25 2.70
C ASN A 115 -9.09 -21.71 1.29
N LEU A 116 -8.13 -22.21 0.51
CA LEU A 116 -8.35 -22.70 -0.85
C LEU A 116 -9.32 -23.89 -0.86
N LYS A 117 -9.16 -24.87 0.05
CA LYS A 117 -10.11 -26.00 0.17
C LYS A 117 -11.53 -25.54 0.44
N LYS A 118 -11.73 -24.54 1.31
CA LYS A 118 -13.05 -23.94 1.56
C LYS A 118 -13.61 -23.30 0.29
N TYR A 119 -12.82 -22.50 -0.41
CA TYR A 119 -13.25 -21.88 -1.67
C TYR A 119 -13.52 -22.88 -2.78
N LEU A 120 -12.76 -23.96 -2.86
CA LEU A 120 -12.99 -25.04 -3.82
C LEU A 120 -14.30 -25.78 -3.52
N ALA A 121 -14.57 -26.12 -2.26
CA ALA A 121 -15.83 -26.74 -1.86
C ALA A 121 -17.04 -25.85 -2.17
N LEU A 122 -16.94 -24.54 -1.86
CA LEU A 122 -17.97 -23.56 -2.19
C LEU A 122 -18.14 -23.40 -3.71
N SER A 123 -17.04 -23.43 -4.47
CA SER A 123 -17.06 -23.36 -5.93
C SER A 123 -17.78 -24.55 -6.55
N ILE A 124 -17.51 -25.77 -6.05
CA ILE A 124 -18.19 -26.99 -6.50
C ILE A 124 -19.68 -26.88 -6.20
N PHE A 125 -20.05 -26.45 -4.98
CA PHE A 125 -21.44 -26.24 -4.61
C PHE A 125 -22.14 -25.21 -5.50
N GLN A 126 -21.48 -24.09 -5.85
CA GLN A 126 -22.03 -23.10 -6.77
C GLN A 126 -22.33 -23.68 -8.15
N LEU A 127 -21.47 -24.57 -8.65
CA LEU A 127 -21.59 -25.17 -9.98
C LEU A 127 -22.61 -26.32 -10.03
N THR A 128 -22.62 -27.18 -9.01
CA THR A 128 -23.36 -28.46 -9.03
C THR A 128 -24.60 -28.47 -8.14
N GLY A 129 -24.71 -27.53 -7.19
CA GLY A 129 -25.71 -27.55 -6.13
C GLY A 129 -25.46 -28.58 -5.03
N GLN A 130 -24.35 -29.32 -5.08
CA GLN A 130 -24.02 -30.38 -4.12
C GLN A 130 -22.93 -29.92 -3.15
N ARG A 131 -23.19 -30.04 -1.85
CA ARG A 131 -22.19 -29.75 -0.82
C ARG A 131 -21.19 -30.89 -0.75
N VAL A 132 -19.91 -30.56 -0.73
CA VAL A 132 -18.81 -31.52 -0.62
C VAL A 132 -17.96 -31.22 0.61
N ALA A 133 -17.38 -32.25 1.22
CA ALA A 133 -16.45 -32.10 2.33
C ALA A 133 -15.09 -31.55 1.87
N LEU A 134 -14.37 -30.86 2.75
CA LEU A 134 -13.07 -30.23 2.44
C LEU A 134 -11.97 -31.26 2.08
N ASP A 135 -12.12 -32.50 2.55
CA ASP A 135 -11.22 -33.63 2.32
C ASP A 135 -11.70 -34.60 1.24
N SER A 136 -12.82 -34.26 0.56
CA SER A 136 -13.35 -35.03 -0.57
C SER A 136 -12.34 -35.15 -1.73
N ASN A 137 -12.51 -36.18 -2.55
CA ASN A 137 -11.63 -36.42 -3.69
C ASN A 137 -11.72 -35.28 -4.71
N GLU A 138 -12.91 -34.72 -4.90
CA GLU A 138 -13.19 -33.61 -5.80
C GLU A 138 -12.42 -32.36 -5.38
N VAL A 139 -12.43 -32.01 -4.08
CA VAL A 139 -11.68 -30.88 -3.54
C VAL A 139 -10.17 -31.11 -3.64
N LYS A 140 -9.70 -32.32 -3.30
CA LYS A 140 -8.27 -32.68 -3.44
C LYS A 140 -7.79 -32.59 -4.88
N GLN A 141 -8.56 -33.11 -5.83
CA GLN A 141 -8.23 -33.03 -7.26
C GLN A 141 -8.23 -31.58 -7.76
N ALA A 142 -9.22 -30.78 -7.37
CA ALA A 142 -9.29 -29.37 -7.77
C ALA A 142 -8.14 -28.55 -7.17
N TYR A 143 -7.70 -28.87 -5.94
CA TYR A 143 -6.51 -28.25 -5.34
C TYR A 143 -5.24 -28.61 -6.12
N GLN A 144 -5.04 -29.88 -6.47
CA GLN A 144 -3.87 -30.30 -7.28
C GLN A 144 -3.85 -29.66 -8.67
N GLN A 145 -5.02 -29.44 -9.29
CA GLN A 145 -5.12 -28.76 -10.58
C GLN A 145 -4.56 -27.33 -10.57
N ILE A 146 -4.50 -26.66 -9.41
CA ILE A 146 -3.88 -25.34 -9.27
C ILE A 146 -2.43 -25.38 -9.74
N PHE A 147 -1.68 -26.40 -9.34
CA PHE A 147 -0.23 -26.52 -9.61
C PHE A 147 0.09 -27.20 -10.94
N MET A 148 -0.92 -27.69 -11.67
CA MET A 148 -0.74 -28.32 -12.99
C MET A 148 -0.73 -27.32 -14.14
N ASP A 149 -1.26 -26.12 -13.93
CA ASP A 149 -1.33 -25.05 -14.93
C ASP A 149 -0.70 -23.78 -14.35
N PRO A 150 0.52 -23.41 -14.77
CA PRO A 150 1.26 -22.27 -14.22
C PRO A 150 0.50 -20.93 -14.34
N LEU A 151 -0.26 -20.74 -15.43
CA LEU A 151 -1.04 -19.51 -15.62
C LEU A 151 -2.27 -19.50 -14.71
N PHE A 152 -2.79 -20.66 -14.35
CA PHE A 152 -3.84 -20.79 -13.35
C PHE A 152 -3.29 -20.59 -11.93
N GLU A 153 -2.12 -21.14 -11.63
CA GLU A 153 -1.40 -20.93 -10.37
C GLU A 153 -1.18 -19.44 -10.08
N MET A 154 -0.68 -18.68 -11.07
CA MET A 154 -0.51 -17.21 -10.96
C MET A 154 -1.83 -16.47 -10.71
N GLN A 155 -2.94 -16.94 -11.28
CA GLN A 155 -4.24 -16.35 -11.04
C GLN A 155 -4.69 -16.61 -9.60
N VAL A 156 -4.56 -17.84 -9.11
CA VAL A 156 -4.88 -18.21 -7.72
C VAL A 156 -3.99 -17.43 -6.75
N LEU A 157 -2.70 -17.29 -7.03
CA LEU A 157 -1.78 -16.43 -6.28
C LEU A 157 -2.32 -15.00 -6.17
N GLY A 158 -2.64 -14.37 -7.30
CA GLY A 158 -3.19 -13.02 -7.30
C GLY A 158 -4.52 -12.91 -6.54
N ARG A 159 -5.33 -13.97 -6.53
CA ARG A 159 -6.53 -14.04 -5.69
C ARG A 159 -6.20 -14.11 -4.21
N MET A 160 -5.21 -14.89 -3.80
CA MET A 160 -4.78 -14.97 -2.41
C MET A 160 -4.15 -13.64 -1.95
N MET A 161 -3.34 -12.99 -2.79
CA MET A 161 -2.81 -11.65 -2.49
C MET A 161 -3.91 -10.60 -2.34
N GLN A 162 -4.91 -10.61 -3.24
CA GLN A 162 -6.07 -9.73 -3.14
C GLN A 162 -6.86 -10.00 -1.86
N HIS A 163 -7.08 -11.29 -1.58
CA HIS A 163 -7.85 -11.77 -0.44
C HIS A 163 -7.22 -11.32 0.88
N ASP A 164 -5.93 -11.49 0.99
CA ASP A 164 -5.16 -11.11 2.16
C ASP A 164 -5.28 -9.61 2.44
N GLU A 165 -5.21 -8.78 1.41
CA GLU A 165 -5.26 -7.33 1.60
C GLU A 165 -6.67 -6.75 1.77
N THR A 166 -7.61 -7.17 0.92
CA THR A 166 -8.93 -6.54 0.82
C THR A 166 -10.04 -7.34 1.49
N GLY A 167 -9.70 -8.50 2.06
CA GLY A 167 -10.66 -9.44 2.61
C GLY A 167 -11.31 -10.32 1.53
N PRO A 168 -12.49 -10.91 1.83
CA PRO A 168 -13.11 -11.94 1.01
C PRO A 168 -13.30 -11.55 -0.45
N LEU A 169 -12.97 -12.47 -1.34
CA LEU A 169 -13.05 -12.24 -2.78
C LEU A 169 -14.50 -12.17 -3.26
N SER A 170 -14.77 -11.25 -4.18
CA SER A 170 -16.09 -11.10 -4.79
C SER A 170 -16.53 -12.28 -5.65
N ALA A 171 -17.81 -12.25 -6.05
CA ALA A 171 -18.53 -13.11 -6.97
C ALA A 171 -17.74 -14.01 -7.97
N ASN A 172 -18.28 -15.22 -8.14
CA ASN A 172 -17.88 -16.36 -8.98
C ASN A 172 -16.62 -17.11 -8.53
N LEU A 173 -16.72 -17.81 -7.40
CA LEU A 173 -15.64 -18.64 -6.89
C LEU A 173 -15.26 -19.73 -7.90
N ALA A 174 -16.24 -20.34 -8.57
CA ALA A 174 -16.00 -21.35 -9.59
C ALA A 174 -15.08 -20.84 -10.72
N GLY A 175 -15.39 -19.68 -11.31
CA GLY A 175 -14.55 -19.06 -12.33
C GLY A 175 -13.15 -18.64 -11.83
N LYS A 176 -12.95 -18.52 -10.51
CA LYS A 176 -11.67 -18.13 -9.90
C LYS A 176 -10.82 -19.32 -9.47
N PHE A 177 -11.42 -20.40 -8.97
CA PHE A 177 -10.72 -21.48 -8.28
C PHE A 177 -10.91 -22.87 -8.89
N LEU A 178 -11.89 -23.08 -9.78
CA LEU A 178 -12.01 -24.34 -10.52
C LEU A 178 -11.35 -24.19 -11.89
N HIS A 179 -10.30 -24.95 -12.17
CA HIS A 179 -9.57 -24.91 -13.45
C HIS A 179 -10.51 -25.04 -14.67
N SER A 180 -11.48 -25.96 -14.58
CA SER A 180 -12.48 -26.26 -15.61
C SER A 180 -13.37 -25.07 -15.99
N GLU A 181 -13.64 -24.18 -15.03
CA GLU A 181 -14.43 -22.97 -15.19
C GLU A 181 -13.54 -21.75 -15.47
N ASN A 182 -12.38 -21.68 -14.83
CA ASN A 182 -11.40 -20.61 -15.02
C ASN A 182 -10.96 -20.48 -16.47
N ARG A 183 -10.73 -21.58 -17.18
CA ARG A 183 -10.39 -21.57 -18.61
C ARG A 183 -11.45 -20.86 -19.50
N LYS A 184 -12.69 -20.75 -19.04
CA LYS A 184 -13.79 -20.07 -19.75
C LYS A 184 -13.77 -18.55 -19.54
N THR A 185 -12.99 -18.06 -18.57
CA THR A 185 -12.90 -16.63 -18.23
C THR A 185 -12.03 -15.85 -19.21
N GLY A 186 -11.08 -16.51 -19.89
CA GLY A 186 -10.14 -15.87 -20.81
C GLY A 186 -9.01 -15.09 -20.12
N ILE A 187 -8.82 -15.27 -18.80
CA ILE A 187 -7.72 -14.64 -18.06
C ILE A 187 -6.37 -15.25 -18.41
N SER A 188 -6.25 -16.58 -18.59
CA SER A 188 -4.96 -17.19 -18.93
C SER A 188 -4.35 -16.66 -20.24
N PRO A 189 -5.12 -16.54 -21.36
CA PRO A 189 -4.60 -15.89 -22.55
C PRO A 189 -4.23 -14.42 -22.36
N TYR A 190 -4.99 -13.67 -21.57
CA TYR A 190 -4.62 -12.30 -21.21
C TYR A 190 -3.28 -12.25 -20.47
N LEU A 191 -3.09 -13.15 -19.49
CA LEU A 191 -1.88 -13.20 -18.68
C LEU A 191 -0.66 -13.60 -19.50
N ALA A 192 -0.82 -14.52 -20.45
CA ALA A 192 0.24 -14.88 -21.39
C ALA A 192 0.69 -13.68 -22.23
N GLU A 193 -0.25 -12.93 -22.81
CA GLU A 193 0.08 -11.72 -23.58
C GLU A 193 0.67 -10.60 -22.71
N TYR A 194 0.21 -10.49 -21.46
CA TYR A 194 0.76 -9.55 -20.49
C TYR A 194 2.21 -9.88 -20.15
N LEU A 195 2.52 -11.13 -19.79
CA LEU A 195 3.88 -11.57 -19.46
C LEU A 195 4.86 -11.33 -20.62
N LYS A 196 4.47 -11.68 -21.85
CA LYS A 196 5.29 -11.39 -23.06
C LYS A 196 5.60 -9.90 -23.14
N PHE A 197 4.57 -9.07 -23.04
CA PHE A 197 4.73 -7.62 -23.12
C PHE A 197 5.63 -7.06 -22.02
N VAL A 198 5.45 -7.48 -20.77
CA VAL A 198 6.25 -6.93 -19.68
C VAL A 198 7.72 -7.34 -19.82
N VAL A 199 8.01 -8.61 -20.10
CA VAL A 199 9.39 -9.08 -20.30
C VAL A 199 10.03 -8.35 -21.49
N GLU A 200 9.31 -8.21 -22.59
CA GLU A 200 9.78 -7.46 -23.76
C GLU A 200 10.13 -6.01 -23.39
N VAL A 201 9.22 -5.30 -22.73
CA VAL A 201 9.41 -3.88 -22.41
C VAL A 201 10.55 -3.68 -21.41
N THR A 202 10.67 -4.52 -20.37
CA THR A 202 11.74 -4.38 -19.36
C THR A 202 13.12 -4.76 -19.92
N GLN A 203 13.18 -5.58 -20.96
CA GLN A 203 14.43 -5.84 -21.70
C GLN A 203 14.81 -4.71 -22.66
N ASN A 204 13.83 -3.96 -23.18
CA ASN A 204 14.03 -2.93 -24.20
C ASN A 204 14.15 -1.50 -23.65
N LEU A 205 13.68 -1.26 -22.43
CA LEU A 205 13.66 0.04 -21.79
C LEU A 205 14.22 -0.06 -20.36
N PRO A 206 14.90 0.98 -19.87
CA PRO A 206 15.37 1.06 -18.49
C PRO A 206 14.17 1.33 -17.58
N ILE A 207 13.30 0.35 -17.42
CA ILE A 207 12.14 0.41 -16.54
C ILE A 207 12.16 -0.76 -15.58
N SER A 208 11.46 -0.59 -14.46
CA SER A 208 11.10 -1.68 -13.57
C SER A 208 9.61 -1.69 -13.31
N THR A 209 9.03 -2.87 -13.10
CA THR A 209 7.61 -3.01 -12.76
C THR A 209 7.35 -4.15 -11.79
N ASP A 210 6.49 -3.90 -10.80
CA ASP A 210 5.93 -4.93 -9.90
C ASP A 210 4.60 -5.50 -10.46
N GLY A 211 4.24 -5.14 -11.68
CA GLY A 211 2.98 -5.50 -12.34
C GLY A 211 1.84 -4.50 -12.14
N LYS A 212 1.93 -3.62 -11.13
CA LYS A 212 0.97 -2.54 -10.87
C LYS A 212 1.58 -1.17 -11.17
N ASN A 213 2.79 -0.93 -10.69
CA ASN A 213 3.54 0.30 -10.79
C ASN A 213 4.69 0.12 -11.78
N VAL A 214 4.92 1.14 -12.60
CA VAL A 214 6.03 1.18 -13.54
C VAL A 214 6.91 2.38 -13.24
N HIS A 215 8.20 2.13 -13.12
CA HIS A 215 9.20 3.14 -12.81
C HIS A 215 10.24 3.19 -13.91
N LEU A 216 10.71 4.40 -14.24
CA LEU A 216 11.89 4.60 -15.05
C LEU A 216 13.12 4.44 -14.15
N LEU A 217 14.14 3.73 -14.63
CA LEU A 217 15.42 3.56 -13.97
C LEU A 217 16.37 4.65 -14.47
N ASP A 218 16.90 5.48 -13.58
CA ASP A 218 17.76 6.61 -13.95
C ASP A 218 19.18 6.16 -14.34
N SER A 219 19.52 4.88 -14.15
CA SER A 219 20.66 4.24 -14.81
C SER A 219 20.41 2.75 -15.08
N ALA A 220 21.10 2.19 -16.09
CA ALA A 220 21.10 0.74 -16.36
C ALA A 220 21.67 -0.11 -15.20
N HIS A 221 22.17 0.52 -14.14
CA HIS A 221 22.74 -0.09 -12.94
C HIS A 221 21.95 0.22 -11.65
N GLU A 222 20.88 1.02 -11.73
CA GLU A 222 20.01 1.24 -10.58
C GLU A 222 19.08 0.05 -10.44
N GLN A 223 19.44 -0.87 -9.54
CA GLN A 223 18.41 -1.61 -8.82
C GLN A 223 17.44 -0.57 -8.24
N PRO A 224 16.12 -0.81 -8.22
CA PRO A 224 15.25 -0.01 -7.38
C PRO A 224 15.83 -0.06 -5.97
N LYS A 225 16.39 1.06 -5.50
CA LYS A 225 16.85 1.17 -4.11
C LYS A 225 15.65 0.84 -3.24
N GLU A 226 15.87 -0.15 -2.36
CA GLU A 226 15.09 -0.80 -1.29
C GLU A 226 13.92 -0.06 -0.59
N ASN A 227 13.44 1.09 -1.05
CA ASN A 227 12.44 1.90 -0.37
C ASN A 227 11.02 1.75 -0.94
N VAL A 228 10.72 0.67 -1.66
CA VAL A 228 9.36 0.32 -2.08
C VAL A 228 9.00 -1.07 -1.56
N TYR A 229 8.36 -1.04 -0.38
CA TYR A 229 7.52 -2.05 0.28
C TYR A 229 8.03 -3.45 0.58
N LEU A 230 7.98 -3.67 1.89
CA LEU A 230 7.74 -4.89 2.65
C LEU A 230 8.78 -6.00 2.58
N ASP A 231 9.00 -6.46 3.79
CA ASP A 231 9.89 -7.50 4.22
C ASP A 231 9.48 -8.83 3.58
N GLN A 232 10.20 -9.23 2.53
CA GLN A 232 10.73 -10.58 2.28
C GLN A 232 11.20 -10.68 0.81
N SER A 233 12.49 -11.01 0.65
CA SER A 233 13.22 -11.30 -0.59
C SER A 233 13.56 -10.12 -1.52
N LYS A 234 14.76 -10.22 -2.10
CA LYS A 234 15.41 -9.24 -2.97
C LYS A 234 14.64 -9.13 -4.29
N ASN A 235 14.44 -7.91 -4.81
CA ASN A 235 13.85 -7.60 -6.13
C ASN A 235 12.41 -8.08 -6.36
N LEU A 236 11.44 -7.33 -5.84
CA LEU A 236 10.00 -7.49 -6.13
C LEU A 236 9.58 -6.93 -7.52
N ALA A 237 10.49 -6.29 -8.24
CA ALA A 237 10.21 -5.67 -9.52
C ALA A 237 11.03 -6.31 -10.66
N LEU A 238 10.35 -6.61 -11.76
CA LEU A 238 10.95 -7.08 -12.99
C LEU A 238 11.66 -5.92 -13.70
N SER A 239 12.91 -6.12 -14.08
CA SER A 239 13.75 -5.17 -14.82
C SER A 239 14.66 -5.91 -15.80
N CYS A 240 15.43 -5.18 -16.60
CA CYS A 240 16.46 -5.74 -17.48
C CYS A 240 17.52 -6.60 -16.77
N GLN A 241 17.67 -6.46 -15.45
CA GLN A 241 18.68 -7.19 -14.65
C GLN A 241 18.13 -8.44 -13.96
N SER A 242 16.83 -8.69 -14.05
CA SER A 242 16.19 -9.81 -13.36
C SER A 242 16.60 -11.16 -13.99
N ASP A 243 16.92 -12.15 -13.14
CA ASP A 243 17.11 -13.53 -13.60
C ASP A 243 15.74 -14.21 -13.71
N LEU A 244 15.36 -14.59 -14.92
CA LEU A 244 14.07 -15.20 -15.21
C LEU A 244 14.16 -16.71 -15.48
N LYS A 245 15.36 -17.31 -15.45
CA LYS A 245 15.57 -18.70 -15.91
C LYS A 245 14.62 -19.68 -15.25
N VAL A 246 14.58 -19.66 -13.92
CA VAL A 246 13.74 -20.57 -13.12
C VAL A 246 12.25 -20.29 -13.34
N GLY A 247 11.85 -19.02 -13.41
CA GLY A 247 10.46 -18.64 -13.66
C GLY A 247 9.95 -19.06 -15.05
N LEU A 248 10.78 -18.88 -16.08
CA LEU A 248 10.43 -19.23 -17.46
C LEU A 248 10.37 -20.75 -17.67
N GLU A 249 11.19 -21.53 -16.96
CA GLU A 249 11.12 -23.00 -16.97
C GLU A 249 9.77 -23.53 -16.48
N ASN A 250 9.10 -22.81 -15.59
CA ASN A 250 7.79 -23.19 -15.08
C ASN A 250 6.65 -22.83 -16.03
N LEU A 251 6.87 -22.06 -17.10
CA LEU A 251 5.81 -21.68 -18.04
C LEU A 251 5.49 -22.81 -19.04
N PRO A 252 4.26 -22.82 -19.62
CA PRO A 252 3.95 -23.70 -20.73
C PRO A 252 4.96 -23.55 -21.87
N ALA A 253 5.44 -24.66 -22.44
CA ALA A 253 6.53 -24.66 -23.43
C ALA A 253 6.33 -23.67 -24.61
N PRO A 254 5.13 -23.53 -25.21
CA PRO A 254 4.92 -22.52 -26.25
C PRO A 254 5.17 -21.08 -25.76
N LEU A 255 4.70 -20.75 -24.55
CA LEU A 255 4.86 -19.41 -23.97
C LEU A 255 6.31 -19.16 -23.57
N LYS A 256 7.00 -20.15 -22.99
CA LYS A 256 8.42 -20.08 -22.68
C LYS A 256 9.24 -19.73 -23.92
N VAL A 257 9.06 -20.51 -24.99
CA VAL A 257 9.78 -20.33 -26.26
C VAL A 257 9.48 -18.97 -26.89
N GLU A 258 8.23 -18.51 -26.83
CA GLU A 258 7.88 -17.18 -27.32
C GLU A 258 8.57 -16.07 -26.51
N ILE A 259 8.68 -16.19 -25.19
CA ILE A 259 9.35 -15.21 -24.33
C ILE A 259 10.88 -15.23 -24.51
N GLU A 260 11.50 -16.40 -24.59
CA GLU A 260 12.95 -16.55 -24.81
C GLU A 260 13.40 -16.01 -26.19
N ASN A 261 12.52 -16.06 -27.18
CA ASN A 261 12.78 -15.56 -28.54
C ASN A 261 12.35 -14.11 -28.76
N ILE A 262 11.96 -13.37 -27.71
CA ILE A 262 11.68 -11.94 -27.83
C ILE A 262 12.96 -11.25 -28.29
N GLN A 263 12.98 -10.83 -29.55
CA GLN A 263 14.03 -9.95 -30.08
C GLN A 263 13.73 -8.52 -29.67
N ILE A 264 14.77 -7.68 -29.60
CA ILE A 264 14.64 -6.22 -29.50
C ILE A 264 13.79 -5.76 -30.70
N ALA A 265 12.52 -5.44 -30.47
CA ALA A 265 11.60 -5.14 -31.54
C ALA A 265 11.85 -3.73 -32.09
N GLU A 266 11.94 -3.62 -33.41
CA GLU A 266 11.80 -2.31 -34.06
C GLU A 266 10.37 -1.78 -33.81
N PRO A 267 10.20 -0.46 -33.61
CA PRO A 267 8.88 0.12 -33.38
C PRO A 267 7.93 -0.27 -34.52
N ILE A 268 6.81 -0.91 -34.15
CA ILE A 268 5.83 -1.44 -35.10
C ILE A 268 5.29 -0.29 -35.96
N LYS A 269 5.61 -0.31 -37.27
CA LYS A 269 5.21 0.73 -38.24
C LYS A 269 3.72 0.70 -38.59
N GLU A 270 3.06 -0.44 -38.40
CA GLU A 270 1.63 -0.61 -38.68
C GLU A 270 0.86 -1.01 -37.42
N VAL A 271 -0.13 -0.20 -37.03
CA VAL A 271 -0.97 -0.50 -35.87
C VAL A 271 -1.94 -1.63 -36.22
N VAL A 272 -1.54 -2.87 -35.98
CA VAL A 272 -2.45 -4.03 -36.05
C VAL A 272 -3.35 -4.00 -34.82
N THR A 273 -4.54 -3.43 -34.96
CA THR A 273 -5.52 -3.26 -33.88
C THR A 273 -6.44 -4.47 -33.68
N LYS A 274 -6.06 -5.67 -34.13
CA LYS A 274 -6.97 -6.82 -34.06
C LYS A 274 -7.18 -7.22 -32.58
N PRO A 275 -8.37 -7.03 -31.99
CA PRO A 275 -8.61 -7.35 -30.59
C PRO A 275 -8.44 -8.85 -30.34
N LEU A 276 -7.94 -9.25 -29.17
CA LEU A 276 -7.74 -10.66 -28.82
C LEU A 276 -9.05 -11.48 -28.97
N LEU A 277 -10.21 -10.87 -28.71
CA LEU A 277 -11.53 -11.48 -28.91
C LEU A 277 -11.92 -11.78 -30.37
N LYS A 278 -11.19 -11.24 -31.35
CA LYS A 278 -11.36 -11.52 -32.79
C LYS A 278 -10.24 -12.43 -33.33
N SER A 279 -9.34 -12.93 -32.47
CA SER A 279 -8.31 -13.90 -32.82
C SER A 279 -8.85 -15.35 -32.75
N ASN A 280 -8.04 -16.33 -33.13
CA ASN A 280 -8.38 -17.75 -32.97
C ASN A 280 -8.67 -18.11 -31.50
N VAL A 281 -7.92 -17.51 -30.57
CA VAL A 281 -8.13 -17.65 -29.12
C VAL A 281 -9.50 -17.06 -28.72
N GLY A 282 -9.87 -15.91 -29.27
CA GLY A 282 -11.19 -15.31 -29.06
C GLY A 282 -12.34 -16.20 -29.54
N ASN A 283 -12.18 -16.86 -30.68
CA ASN A 283 -13.18 -17.80 -31.21
C ASN A 283 -13.31 -19.07 -30.36
N GLN A 284 -12.19 -19.63 -29.89
CA GLN A 284 -12.19 -20.75 -28.95
C GLN A 284 -12.91 -20.38 -27.65
N LEU A 285 -12.63 -19.19 -27.10
CA LEU A 285 -13.25 -18.70 -25.88
C LEU A 285 -14.77 -18.50 -26.04
N ARG A 286 -15.22 -17.96 -27.17
CA ARG A 286 -16.66 -17.84 -27.48
C ARG A 286 -17.34 -19.20 -27.50
N ASN A 287 -16.70 -20.21 -28.06
CA ASN A 287 -17.24 -21.58 -28.08
C ASN A 287 -17.31 -22.19 -26.67
N LEU A 288 -16.27 -22.01 -25.86
CA LEU A 288 -16.23 -22.49 -24.47
C LEU A 288 -17.28 -21.83 -23.56
N ARG A 289 -17.71 -20.60 -23.90
CA ARG A 289 -18.66 -19.81 -23.11
C ARG A 289 -20.13 -20.06 -23.40
N LYS A 290 -20.49 -20.84 -24.43
CA LYS A 290 -21.90 -21.00 -24.86
C LYS A 290 -22.86 -21.38 -23.73
N ASN A 291 -22.38 -22.10 -22.71
CA ASN A 291 -23.16 -22.55 -21.55
C ASN A 291 -22.60 -22.06 -20.20
N TYR A 292 -21.78 -21.01 -20.18
CA TYR A 292 -21.20 -20.50 -18.93
C TYR A 292 -22.18 -19.58 -18.21
N VAL A 293 -22.45 -19.86 -16.93
CA VAL A 293 -23.27 -19.02 -16.06
C VAL A 293 -22.36 -18.38 -15.01
N ALA A 294 -22.36 -17.05 -14.93
CA ALA A 294 -21.65 -16.35 -13.87
C ALA A 294 -22.45 -16.46 -12.57
N HIS A 295 -21.85 -17.06 -11.54
CA HIS A 295 -22.43 -17.09 -10.20
C HIS A 295 -21.98 -15.86 -9.42
N SER A 296 -22.88 -15.18 -8.70
CA SER A 296 -22.52 -14.01 -7.87
C SER A 296 -23.02 -14.19 -6.45
N GLN A 297 -22.11 -14.06 -5.49
CA GLN A 297 -22.40 -14.03 -4.05
C GLN A 297 -21.81 -12.74 -3.46
N ASN A 298 -22.42 -12.22 -2.39
CA ASN A 298 -21.95 -11.02 -1.74
C ASN A 298 -20.65 -11.33 -0.99
N PRO A 299 -19.58 -10.52 -1.11
CA PRO A 299 -18.33 -10.72 -0.34
C PRO A 299 -18.55 -10.93 1.17
N LYS A 300 -19.57 -10.26 1.76
CA LYS A 300 -19.91 -10.42 3.18
C LYS A 300 -20.32 -11.86 3.54
N ASP A 301 -20.97 -12.57 2.63
CA ASP A 301 -21.39 -13.96 2.85
C ASP A 301 -20.18 -14.91 2.93
N LEU A 302 -19.04 -14.48 2.38
CA LEU A 302 -17.81 -15.24 2.32
C LEU A 302 -16.84 -14.95 3.47
N GLU A 303 -17.09 -13.90 4.26
CA GLU A 303 -16.20 -13.45 5.33
C GLU A 303 -15.99 -14.49 6.43
N GLN A 304 -17.04 -15.22 6.78
CA GLN A 304 -16.99 -16.30 7.77
C GLN A 304 -16.05 -17.45 7.40
N TYR A 305 -15.65 -17.57 6.13
CA TYR A 305 -14.79 -18.65 5.66
C TYR A 305 -13.30 -18.27 5.65
N PHE A 306 -12.96 -17.01 5.93
CA PHE A 306 -11.60 -16.51 5.95
C PHE A 306 -10.87 -16.88 7.25
N GLU A 307 -9.69 -17.48 7.12
CA GLU A 307 -8.71 -17.59 8.19
C GLU A 307 -7.43 -16.86 7.80
N ASN A 308 -6.93 -16.00 8.70
CA ASN A 308 -5.60 -15.42 8.52
C ASN A 308 -4.55 -16.52 8.76
N VAL A 309 -3.75 -16.81 7.72
CA VAL A 309 -2.67 -17.80 7.77
C VAL A 309 -1.31 -17.19 8.10
N HIS A 310 -1.22 -15.86 8.13
CA HIS A 310 0.00 -15.14 8.44
C HIS A 310 0.21 -15.06 9.94
N SER A 311 1.49 -15.03 10.33
CA SER A 311 1.86 -14.76 11.72
C SER A 311 1.28 -13.42 12.16
N THR A 312 0.62 -13.41 13.32
CA THR A 312 0.21 -12.18 14.00
C THR A 312 1.39 -11.49 14.68
N GLU A 313 2.53 -12.17 14.83
CA GLU A 313 3.77 -11.62 15.37
C GLU A 313 4.66 -11.07 14.25
N ASN A 314 5.24 -9.88 14.47
CA ASN A 314 6.31 -9.32 13.65
C ASN A 314 7.43 -8.71 14.50
N ASN A 315 8.59 -8.50 13.87
CA ASN A 315 9.82 -8.01 14.50
C ASN A 315 10.24 -6.61 14.02
N ASN A 316 9.32 -5.83 13.44
CA ASN A 316 9.57 -4.44 13.04
C ASN A 316 10.17 -3.67 14.23
N LYS A 317 11.25 -2.91 14.03
CA LYS A 317 11.88 -2.08 15.06
C LYS A 317 10.98 -0.94 15.48
N ILE A 318 10.40 -0.26 14.50
CA ILE A 318 9.41 0.79 14.71
C ILE A 318 8.15 0.39 13.94
N ASN A 319 7.23 -0.27 14.63
CA ASN A 319 6.02 -0.81 14.06
C ASN A 319 4.90 0.23 14.05
N VAL A 320 4.41 0.62 12.88
CA VAL A 320 3.28 1.55 12.73
C VAL A 320 2.01 0.78 12.41
N ILE A 321 0.91 1.08 13.10
CA ILE A 321 -0.38 0.45 12.87
C ILE A 321 -1.53 1.42 13.17
N SER A 322 -2.65 1.29 12.47
CA SER A 322 -3.79 2.22 12.53
C SER A 322 -5.05 1.53 12.01
N ASP A 323 -6.23 1.96 12.44
CA ASP A 323 -7.51 1.48 11.88
C ASP A 323 -7.67 -0.05 12.03
N ILE A 324 -7.32 -0.57 13.21
CA ILE A 324 -7.46 -1.99 13.57
C ILE A 324 -8.92 -2.37 13.80
N ASP A 325 -9.69 -1.46 14.41
CA ASP A 325 -11.11 -1.64 14.73
C ASP A 325 -11.40 -2.98 15.45
N SER A 326 -10.53 -3.33 16.42
CA SER A 326 -10.61 -4.61 17.13
C SER A 326 -11.93 -4.78 17.90
N GLN A 327 -12.60 -5.91 17.66
CA GLN A 327 -13.89 -6.27 18.27
C GLN A 327 -13.78 -7.32 19.39
N ASP A 328 -12.65 -8.03 19.49
CA ASP A 328 -12.49 -9.19 20.37
C ASP A 328 -11.76 -8.84 21.68
N GLY A 329 -11.66 -7.55 22.01
CA GLY A 329 -10.97 -7.06 23.21
C GLY A 329 -9.45 -7.32 23.25
N LYS A 330 -8.82 -7.69 22.12
CA LYS A 330 -7.39 -7.98 22.01
C LYS A 330 -6.77 -7.42 20.74
N LEU A 331 -5.51 -7.00 20.81
CA LEU A 331 -4.77 -6.65 19.61
C LEU A 331 -4.58 -7.88 18.70
N PRO A 332 -4.83 -7.77 17.39
CA PRO A 332 -4.68 -8.87 16.43
C PRO A 332 -3.23 -9.06 15.97
N PHE A 333 -2.27 -8.46 16.68
CA PHE A 333 -0.85 -8.57 16.38
C PHE A 333 0.00 -8.55 17.67
N SER A 334 1.25 -8.97 17.55
CA SER A 334 2.26 -8.81 18.59
C SER A 334 3.56 -8.28 17.99
N ASN A 335 4.15 -7.29 18.66
CA ASN A 335 5.47 -6.78 18.33
C ASN A 335 6.16 -6.34 19.63
N PRO A 336 7.34 -6.89 19.97
CA PRO A 336 8.02 -6.59 21.23
C PRO A 336 8.78 -5.25 21.25
N ASN A 337 8.99 -4.62 20.10
CA ASN A 337 9.77 -3.39 19.93
C ASN A 337 8.89 -2.14 20.13
N PHE A 338 9.23 -1.03 19.47
CA PHE A 338 8.52 0.25 19.60
C PHE A 338 7.34 0.30 18.63
N ASN A 339 6.14 0.54 19.16
CA ASN A 339 4.91 0.59 18.40
C ASN A 339 4.36 2.03 18.31
N ILE A 340 3.82 2.38 17.15
CA ILE A 340 3.13 3.63 16.88
C ILE A 340 1.68 3.27 16.53
N LEU A 341 0.77 3.43 17.49
CA LEU A 341 -0.67 3.21 17.31
C LEU A 341 -1.33 4.53 16.89
N VAL A 342 -1.94 4.57 15.70
CA VAL A 342 -2.41 5.83 15.07
C VAL A 342 -3.95 5.90 15.04
N GLY A 343 -4.56 5.63 16.19
CA GLY A 343 -6.00 5.71 16.40
C GLY A 343 -6.82 4.65 15.67
N ASN A 344 -8.09 4.54 16.06
CA ASN A 344 -9.02 3.51 15.62
C ASN A 344 -8.44 2.10 15.82
N ILE A 345 -7.90 1.86 17.02
CA ILE A 345 -7.36 0.57 17.42
C ILE A 345 -8.47 -0.37 17.88
N SER A 346 -9.53 0.17 18.49
CA SER A 346 -10.58 -0.64 19.09
C SER A 346 -11.99 -0.08 18.92
N ASP A 347 -12.92 -1.01 18.69
CA ASP A 347 -14.37 -0.82 18.76
C ASP A 347 -14.98 -1.53 19.98
N SER A 348 -14.12 -2.20 20.74
CA SER A 348 -14.40 -2.85 22.01
C SER A 348 -13.18 -2.64 22.92
N VAL A 349 -13.36 -2.22 24.16
CA VAL A 349 -12.26 -1.91 25.08
C VAL A 349 -11.14 -2.97 25.03
N VAL A 350 -10.02 -2.62 24.39
CA VAL A 350 -8.79 -3.44 24.29
C VAL A 350 -7.80 -2.97 25.35
N SER A 351 -7.11 -3.93 25.98
CA SER A 351 -5.97 -3.66 26.86
C SER A 351 -4.77 -4.55 26.50
N ASP A 352 -3.57 -3.99 26.59
CA ASP A 352 -2.32 -4.72 26.41
C ASP A 352 -1.23 -4.12 27.32
N SER A 353 -0.79 -4.91 28.31
CA SER A 353 0.20 -4.49 29.30
C SER A 353 1.66 -4.63 28.82
N LYS A 354 1.89 -5.29 27.68
CA LYS A 354 3.21 -5.60 27.16
C LYS A 354 3.63 -4.63 26.06
N ILE A 355 2.71 -4.20 25.21
CA ILE A 355 2.99 -3.30 24.09
C ILE A 355 3.54 -1.96 24.58
N GLN A 356 4.58 -1.46 23.92
CA GLN A 356 5.28 -0.24 24.29
C GLN A 356 5.51 0.67 23.08
N GLY A 357 5.56 1.99 23.33
CA GLY A 357 5.73 2.99 22.28
C GLY A 357 4.81 4.20 22.45
N ILE A 358 4.22 4.69 21.35
CA ILE A 358 3.34 5.87 21.33
C ILE A 358 1.96 5.56 20.76
N TYR A 359 0.96 6.25 21.29
CA TYR A 359 -0.45 6.11 20.88
C TYR A 359 -1.01 7.50 20.56
N VAL A 360 -1.66 7.67 19.42
CA VAL A 360 -2.47 8.86 19.12
C VAL A 360 -3.94 8.49 19.06
N ILE A 361 -4.79 9.33 19.67
CA ILE A 361 -6.23 9.10 19.80
C ILE A 361 -6.90 9.19 18.42
N GLY A 362 -7.67 8.17 18.06
CA GLY A 362 -8.57 8.17 16.91
C GLY A 362 -10.02 8.40 17.32
N ASN A 363 -10.92 8.32 16.35
CA ASN A 363 -12.33 8.62 16.57
C ASN A 363 -13.02 7.52 17.37
N HIS A 364 -12.69 6.26 17.11
CA HIS A 364 -13.39 5.11 17.68
C HIS A 364 -13.08 4.94 19.17
N GLU A 365 -11.84 5.26 19.60
CA GLU A 365 -11.49 5.30 21.03
C GLU A 365 -12.41 6.23 21.83
N LEU A 366 -12.85 7.34 21.24
CA LEU A 366 -13.70 8.33 21.92
C LEU A 366 -15.06 7.74 22.31
N SER A 367 -15.63 6.88 21.46
CA SER A 367 -16.91 6.22 21.71
C SER A 367 -16.75 4.88 22.44
N ASP A 368 -15.70 4.11 22.13
CA ASP A 368 -15.45 2.78 22.70
C ASP A 368 -15.26 2.86 24.22
N ILE A 369 -14.44 3.80 24.70
CA ILE A 369 -14.22 4.01 26.14
C ILE A 369 -15.53 4.36 26.87
N LEU A 370 -16.43 5.09 26.22
CA LEU A 370 -17.72 5.48 26.78
C LEU A 370 -18.76 4.35 26.73
N SER A 371 -18.49 3.27 26.01
CA SER A 371 -19.36 2.09 25.95
C SER A 371 -19.31 1.26 27.25
N ASP A 372 -18.21 1.35 28.00
CA ASP A 372 -18.10 0.72 29.32
C ASP A 372 -18.94 1.48 30.35
N GLN A 373 -20.01 0.85 30.85
CA GLN A 373 -20.91 1.44 31.84
C GLN A 373 -20.18 1.89 33.12
N LYS A 374 -19.11 1.20 33.53
CA LYS A 374 -18.31 1.59 34.70
C LYS A 374 -17.55 2.87 34.44
N VAL A 375 -16.99 3.03 33.24
CA VAL A 375 -16.28 4.26 32.87
C VAL A 375 -17.27 5.40 32.69
N PHE A 376 -18.37 5.16 31.96
CA PHE A 376 -19.38 6.16 31.65
C PHE A 376 -20.09 6.72 32.90
N SER A 377 -20.24 5.90 33.95
CA SER A 377 -20.84 6.32 35.22
C SER A 377 -19.95 7.19 36.11
N LYS A 378 -18.65 7.35 35.78
CA LYS A 378 -17.74 8.25 36.49
C LYS A 378 -18.22 9.71 36.38
N SER A 379 -18.15 10.47 37.47
CA SER A 379 -18.61 11.87 37.53
C SER A 379 -17.79 12.83 36.66
N GLN A 380 -16.56 12.47 36.29
CA GLN A 380 -15.70 13.27 35.41
C GLN A 380 -16.32 13.57 34.03
N TRP A 381 -17.33 12.79 33.61
CA TRP A 381 -18.03 12.98 32.34
C TRP A 381 -19.24 13.92 32.43
N ASP A 382 -19.68 14.29 33.64
CA ASP A 382 -20.92 15.04 33.88
C ASP A 382 -20.95 16.37 33.11
N ASP A 383 -19.82 17.07 33.04
CA ASP A 383 -19.66 18.35 32.34
C ASP A 383 -19.90 18.27 30.81
N PHE A 384 -19.76 17.08 30.23
CA PHE A 384 -19.94 16.85 28.80
C PHE A 384 -21.32 16.29 28.45
N ARG A 385 -22.02 15.63 29.38
CA ARG A 385 -23.29 14.93 29.11
C ARG A 385 -24.36 15.81 28.48
N GLU A 386 -24.35 17.11 28.76
CA GLU A 386 -25.31 18.05 28.18
C GLU A 386 -24.91 18.62 26.81
N LYS A 387 -23.66 18.40 26.36
CA LYS A 387 -23.18 18.88 25.05
C LYS A 387 -23.77 18.02 23.93
N GLU A 388 -24.27 18.66 22.89
CA GLU A 388 -24.86 17.98 21.73
C GLU A 388 -23.90 16.97 21.10
N TRP A 389 -22.64 17.36 20.86
CA TRP A 389 -21.64 16.47 20.27
C TRP A 389 -21.33 15.24 21.15
N PHE A 390 -21.45 15.35 22.47
CA PHE A 390 -21.19 14.24 23.39
C PHE A 390 -22.39 13.28 23.43
N LYS A 391 -23.61 13.82 23.42
CA LYS A 391 -24.84 13.01 23.25
C LYS A 391 -24.79 12.23 21.95
N ASP A 392 -24.40 12.87 20.86
CA ASP A 392 -24.22 12.20 19.57
C ASP A 392 -23.10 11.17 19.64
N LEU A 393 -21.98 11.45 20.32
CA LEU A 393 -20.86 10.51 20.41
C LEU A 393 -21.27 9.19 21.08
N VAL A 394 -22.15 9.25 22.09
CA VAL A 394 -22.64 8.06 22.80
C VAL A 394 -23.74 7.33 22.02
N LEU A 395 -24.63 8.06 21.33
CA LEU A 395 -25.80 7.49 20.67
C LEU A 395 -25.56 7.11 19.20
N ASN A 396 -24.76 7.90 18.49
CA ASN A 396 -24.48 7.78 17.06
C ASN A 396 -23.11 8.41 16.70
N PRO A 397 -22.00 7.70 16.98
CA PRO A 397 -20.63 8.22 16.81
C PRO A 397 -20.36 8.87 15.45
N ASP A 398 -20.86 8.27 14.36
CA ASP A 398 -20.67 8.76 12.99
C ASP A 398 -21.17 10.19 12.78
N GLN A 399 -22.24 10.59 13.50
CA GLN A 399 -22.78 11.95 13.44
C GLN A 399 -21.99 12.93 14.30
N ALA A 400 -21.28 12.43 15.31
CA ALA A 400 -20.55 13.23 16.27
C ALA A 400 -19.19 13.71 15.74
N TRP A 401 -18.50 12.91 14.91
CA TRP A 401 -17.12 13.22 14.49
C TRP A 401 -16.91 14.64 13.94
N PRO A 402 -17.80 15.18 13.07
CA PRO A 402 -17.66 16.55 12.57
C PRO A 402 -17.92 17.64 13.63
N LYS A 403 -18.60 17.28 14.73
CA LYS A 403 -19.03 18.17 15.82
C LYS A 403 -18.06 18.16 17.01
N LEU A 404 -17.14 17.20 17.06
CA LEU A 404 -16.13 17.08 18.11
C LEU A 404 -15.33 18.40 18.31
N PRO A 405 -14.94 18.74 19.54
CA PRO A 405 -14.20 19.97 19.80
C PRO A 405 -12.85 19.98 19.06
N ILE A 406 -12.42 21.14 18.56
CA ILE A 406 -11.05 21.33 18.06
C ILE A 406 -10.25 21.96 19.20
N GLY A 407 -9.04 21.48 19.43
CA GLY A 407 -8.14 22.03 20.45
C GLY A 407 -7.92 21.12 21.66
N ASP A 408 -7.27 21.67 22.68
CA ASP A 408 -6.98 21.01 23.96
C ASP A 408 -8.22 20.96 24.87
N ASN A 409 -9.28 20.30 24.40
CA ASN A 409 -10.46 20.09 25.22
C ASN A 409 -10.16 19.07 26.33
N SER A 410 -10.61 19.33 27.56
CA SER A 410 -10.42 18.43 28.71
C SER A 410 -11.01 17.04 28.50
N PHE A 411 -12.00 16.89 27.60
CA PHE A 411 -12.52 15.60 27.17
C PHE A 411 -11.40 14.66 26.66
N TYR A 412 -10.47 15.17 25.85
CA TYR A 412 -9.38 14.36 25.29
C TYR A 412 -8.35 13.94 26.33
N GLU A 413 -8.15 14.74 27.39
CA GLU A 413 -7.29 14.35 28.52
C GLU A 413 -7.92 13.21 29.33
N LEU A 414 -9.23 13.23 29.58
CA LEU A 414 -9.91 12.11 30.23
C LEU A 414 -9.82 10.81 29.41
N ILE A 415 -10.00 10.91 28.09
CA ILE A 415 -9.82 9.77 27.19
C ILE A 415 -8.38 9.23 27.26
N LYS A 416 -7.39 10.13 27.24
CA LYS A 416 -5.98 9.77 27.39
C LYS A 416 -5.69 9.03 28.70
N GLU A 417 -6.29 9.45 29.81
CA GLU A 417 -6.12 8.80 31.11
C GLU A 417 -6.70 7.37 31.12
N GLU A 418 -7.86 7.16 30.51
CA GLU A 418 -8.44 5.81 30.38
C GLU A 418 -7.60 4.93 29.44
N LEU A 419 -7.13 5.46 28.30
CA LEU A 419 -6.23 4.72 27.39
C LEU A 419 -4.91 4.36 28.06
N ALA A 420 -4.34 5.25 28.87
CA ALA A 420 -3.08 4.98 29.58
C ALA A 420 -3.20 3.83 30.59
N GLN A 421 -4.39 3.61 31.17
CA GLN A 421 -4.66 2.45 32.03
C GLN A 421 -4.68 1.14 31.22
N ASN A 422 -5.27 1.18 30.02
CA ASN A 422 -5.34 0.02 29.13
C ASN A 422 -3.99 -0.35 28.50
N TYR A 423 -3.10 0.65 28.34
CA TYR A 423 -1.80 0.52 27.69
C TYR A 423 -0.67 1.13 28.53
N PRO A 424 -0.30 0.54 29.68
CA PRO A 424 0.56 1.16 30.69
C PRO A 424 2.00 1.45 30.24
N LYS A 425 2.48 0.86 29.13
CA LYS A 425 3.82 1.11 28.57
C LYS A 425 3.79 1.96 27.29
N MET A 426 2.61 2.44 26.89
CA MET A 426 2.44 3.35 25.77
C MET A 426 2.36 4.78 26.29
N LYS A 427 3.05 5.71 25.61
CA LYS A 427 2.84 7.14 25.82
C LYS A 427 1.72 7.63 24.91
N ILE A 428 0.58 7.98 25.50
CA ILE A 428 -0.55 8.55 24.77
C ILE A 428 -0.26 10.03 24.47
N LEU A 429 -0.12 10.39 23.20
CA LEU A 429 0.23 11.72 22.74
C LEU A 429 -1.03 12.52 22.37
N ASN A 430 -1.58 13.25 23.34
CA ASN A 430 -2.63 14.23 23.09
C ASN A 430 -2.02 15.63 22.93
N ASN A 431 -1.74 16.05 21.70
CA ASN A 431 -1.06 17.33 21.42
C ASN A 431 0.29 17.45 22.15
N GLU A 432 1.04 16.35 22.12
CA GLU A 432 2.31 16.18 22.83
C GLU A 432 3.41 15.68 21.89
N SER A 433 4.65 15.68 22.38
CA SER A 433 5.76 15.07 21.66
C SER A 433 6.62 14.16 22.53
N VAL A 434 7.34 13.27 21.86
CA VAL A 434 8.40 12.45 22.46
C VAL A 434 9.54 12.30 21.48
N ILE A 435 10.76 12.14 21.98
CA ILE A 435 11.92 11.80 21.16
C ILE A 435 12.26 10.34 21.41
N TYR A 436 12.35 9.57 20.32
CA TYR A 436 12.77 8.18 20.34
C TYR A 436 13.80 7.98 19.22
N GLU A 437 14.94 7.35 19.56
CA GLU A 437 16.07 7.12 18.65
C GLU A 437 16.50 8.36 17.81
N GLY A 438 16.46 9.54 18.44
CA GLY A 438 16.87 10.80 17.81
C GLY A 438 15.83 11.42 16.86
N VAL A 439 14.63 10.84 16.77
CA VAL A 439 13.49 11.38 15.99
C VAL A 439 12.43 11.88 16.95
N ARG A 440 11.91 13.08 16.70
CA ARG A 440 10.76 13.65 17.42
C ARG A 440 9.47 13.17 16.78
N TYR A 441 8.60 12.55 17.57
CA TYR A 441 7.24 12.22 17.19
C TYR A 441 6.30 13.20 17.86
N ILE A 442 5.52 13.94 17.05
CA ILE A 442 4.49 14.87 17.52
C ILE A 442 3.14 14.21 17.30
N GLY A 443 2.41 13.89 18.38
CA GLY A 443 1.04 13.41 18.29
C GLY A 443 0.05 14.57 18.35
N LEU A 444 -0.83 14.67 17.35
CA LEU A 444 -1.91 15.65 17.31
C LEU A 444 -3.27 14.96 17.39
N THR A 445 -4.09 15.36 18.36
CA THR A 445 -5.49 14.94 18.47
C THR A 445 -6.34 15.96 17.74
N ILE A 446 -6.79 15.59 16.55
CA ILE A 446 -7.58 16.44 15.68
C ILE A 446 -8.83 15.71 15.20
N PRO A 447 -10.01 16.35 15.24
CA PRO A 447 -11.23 15.72 14.74
C PRO A 447 -11.20 15.61 13.22
N VAL A 448 -11.91 14.60 12.70
CA VAL A 448 -12.12 14.42 11.25
C VAL A 448 -13.08 15.51 10.74
N ALA A 449 -12.52 16.68 10.42
CA ALA A 449 -13.28 17.84 9.95
C ALA A 449 -12.88 18.19 8.51
N LEU A 450 -13.30 17.34 7.55
CA LEU A 450 -12.74 17.33 6.19
C LEU A 450 -12.94 18.62 5.36
N VAL A 451 -13.88 19.52 5.71
CA VAL A 451 -13.95 20.83 5.00
C VAL A 451 -14.51 21.95 5.85
N LYS A 452 -15.64 21.72 6.54
CA LYS A 452 -16.46 22.80 7.13
C LYS A 452 -15.69 23.64 8.17
N ARG A 453 -14.83 23.00 8.95
CA ARG A 453 -14.04 23.65 10.03
C ARG A 453 -12.55 23.72 9.72
N LYS A 454 -12.18 23.57 8.44
CA LYS A 454 -10.79 23.54 7.97
C LYS A 454 -9.94 24.71 8.48
N LYS A 455 -10.48 25.94 8.49
CA LYS A 455 -9.73 27.14 8.91
C LYS A 455 -9.38 27.09 10.40
N GLU A 456 -10.35 26.73 11.23
CA GLU A 456 -10.20 26.57 12.67
C GLU A 456 -9.17 25.47 12.98
N LEU A 457 -9.32 24.32 12.31
CA LEU A 457 -8.42 23.18 12.44
C LEU A 457 -6.97 23.52 12.06
N GLN A 458 -6.76 24.17 10.92
CA GLN A 458 -5.41 24.56 10.48
C GLN A 458 -4.78 25.60 11.40
N ASN A 459 -5.58 26.51 11.96
CA ASN A 459 -5.06 27.46 12.94
C ASN A 459 -4.58 26.74 14.20
N PHE A 460 -5.37 25.78 14.70
CA PHE A 460 -4.98 24.94 15.83
C PHE A 460 -3.68 24.16 15.54
N ILE A 461 -3.62 23.43 14.41
CA ILE A 461 -2.42 22.69 14.00
C ILE A 461 -1.19 23.61 13.95
N ALA A 462 -1.31 24.83 13.41
CA ALA A 462 -0.20 25.76 13.32
C ALA A 462 0.31 26.20 14.70
N ILE A 463 -0.60 26.47 15.64
CA ILE A 463 -0.26 26.87 17.01
C ILE A 463 0.45 25.72 17.73
N GLU A 464 -0.12 24.51 17.66
CA GLU A 464 0.44 23.35 18.37
C GLU A 464 1.76 22.88 17.78
N LEU A 465 1.89 22.81 16.45
CA LEU A 465 3.18 22.47 15.84
C LEU A 465 4.25 23.50 16.23
N LYS A 466 3.94 24.80 16.23
CA LYS A 466 4.89 25.83 16.65
C LYS A 466 5.33 25.64 18.11
N ARG A 467 4.38 25.31 19.00
CA ARG A 467 4.67 25.05 20.42
C ARG A 467 5.54 23.80 20.60
N LEU A 468 5.20 22.70 19.92
CA LEU A 468 5.82 21.38 20.09
C LEU A 468 7.18 21.25 19.39
N LEU A 469 7.38 21.96 18.28
CA LEU A 469 8.69 22.10 17.64
C LEU A 469 9.62 23.02 18.44
N ALA A 470 9.04 23.91 19.26
CA ALA A 470 9.73 24.92 20.05
C ALA A 470 10.73 25.73 19.18
N GLN A 471 11.99 25.85 19.61
CA GLN A 471 13.05 26.54 18.85
C GLN A 471 13.99 25.57 18.12
N ASP A 472 13.78 24.27 18.24
CA ASP A 472 14.68 23.26 17.71
C ASP A 472 14.29 22.85 16.29
N LYS A 473 15.05 23.39 15.34
CA LYS A 473 14.88 23.20 13.90
C LYS A 473 15.57 21.94 13.37
N GLN A 474 16.42 21.27 14.15
CA GLN A 474 17.34 20.26 13.62
C GLN A 474 16.83 18.84 13.79
N ILE A 475 16.16 18.52 14.91
CA ILE A 475 15.70 17.15 15.17
C ILE A 475 14.72 16.71 14.07
N PRO A 476 14.99 15.59 13.38
CA PRO A 476 14.05 15.01 12.44
C PRO A 476 12.71 14.77 13.13
N THR A 477 11.64 15.31 12.57
CA THR A 477 10.32 15.32 13.19
C THR A 477 9.30 14.62 12.31
N VAL A 478 8.50 13.74 12.93
CA VAL A 478 7.37 13.05 12.32
C VAL A 478 6.09 13.50 13.01
N VAL A 479 5.12 13.97 12.23
CA VAL A 479 3.79 14.33 12.75
C VAL A 479 2.87 13.12 12.66
N VAL A 480 2.24 12.74 13.77
CA VAL A 480 1.37 11.57 13.90
C VAL A 480 -0.02 12.05 14.28
N SER A 481 -1.03 11.72 13.50
CA SER A 481 -2.42 12.09 13.78
C SER A 481 -3.36 11.08 13.16
N HIS A 482 -4.38 10.60 13.88
CA HIS A 482 -5.35 9.68 13.27
C HIS A 482 -6.04 10.33 12.07
N ALA A 483 -6.61 11.53 12.25
CA ALA A 483 -7.15 12.29 11.14
C ALA A 483 -6.00 12.79 10.23
N PRO A 484 -6.15 12.70 8.91
CA PRO A 484 -5.18 13.23 7.96
C PRO A 484 -5.07 14.75 8.06
N LEU A 485 -3.84 15.27 8.01
CA LEU A 485 -3.60 16.70 8.09
C LEU A 485 -4.24 17.43 6.91
N PHE A 486 -3.78 17.18 5.67
CA PHE A 486 -4.31 17.75 4.42
C PHE A 486 -4.09 16.78 3.26
N ASN A 487 -4.74 16.99 2.13
CA ASN A 487 -4.56 16.16 0.93
C ASN A 487 -3.11 16.12 0.41
N GLU A 488 -2.35 17.20 0.57
CA GLU A 488 -0.95 17.23 0.14
C GLU A 488 -0.05 16.31 0.97
N LEU A 489 -0.48 15.97 2.19
CA LEU A 489 0.20 15.06 3.12
C LEU A 489 -0.62 13.79 3.34
N SER A 490 -1.28 13.30 2.29
CA SER A 490 -1.99 12.02 2.31
C SER A 490 -1.64 11.14 1.10
N MET A 491 -1.91 9.84 1.23
CA MET A 491 -1.80 8.90 0.11
C MET A 491 -3.06 8.82 -0.77
N LEU A 492 -4.10 9.62 -0.49
CA LEU A 492 -5.32 9.58 -1.28
C LEU A 492 -5.06 10.00 -2.73
N SER A 493 -5.54 9.19 -3.67
CA SER A 493 -5.63 9.57 -5.08
C SER A 493 -6.71 10.64 -5.26
N PRO A 494 -6.48 11.66 -6.13
CA PRO A 494 -7.52 12.62 -6.53
C PRO A 494 -8.78 11.99 -7.15
N LYS A 495 -8.73 10.71 -7.51
CA LYS A 495 -9.87 9.92 -8.03
C LYS A 495 -10.68 9.21 -6.93
N SER A 496 -10.18 9.17 -5.69
CA SER A 496 -10.87 8.52 -4.57
C SER A 496 -12.15 9.27 -4.20
N SER A 497 -13.21 8.55 -3.83
CA SER A 497 -14.44 9.13 -3.28
C SER A 497 -14.19 9.87 -1.96
N SER A 498 -13.19 9.46 -1.20
CA SER A 498 -12.79 10.11 0.06
C SER A 498 -11.93 11.36 -0.17
N TYR A 499 -11.47 11.61 -1.40
CA TYR A 499 -10.64 12.77 -1.71
C TYR A 499 -11.48 14.04 -1.88
N ASN A 500 -11.38 14.96 -0.92
CA ASN A 500 -12.05 16.25 -1.00
C ASN A 500 -11.12 17.34 -1.55
N LYS A 501 -11.32 17.82 -2.78
CA LYS A 501 -10.45 18.83 -3.44
C LYS A 501 -10.22 20.11 -2.62
N SER A 502 -11.13 20.45 -1.70
CA SER A 502 -11.05 21.64 -0.86
C SER A 502 -10.19 21.46 0.40
N TYR A 503 -9.85 20.23 0.78
CA TYR A 503 -9.06 19.90 1.98
C TYR A 503 -7.54 20.03 1.77
N LYS A 504 -7.12 21.20 1.32
CA LYS A 504 -5.72 21.57 1.05
C LYS A 504 -5.10 22.42 2.15
N CYS A 505 -3.79 22.38 2.38
CA CYS A 505 -3.15 23.35 3.28
C CYS A 505 -3.34 24.79 2.77
N ALA A 506 -3.99 25.65 3.54
CA ALA A 506 -4.20 27.07 3.22
C ALA A 506 -3.53 28.02 4.23
N HIS A 507 -3.07 27.49 5.37
CA HIS A 507 -2.49 28.28 6.45
C HIS A 507 -0.98 28.48 6.25
N ARG A 508 -0.58 29.73 5.97
CA ARG A 508 0.83 30.10 5.71
C ARG A 508 1.78 29.74 6.85
N GLY A 509 1.30 29.81 8.09
CA GLY A 509 2.11 29.42 9.25
C GLY A 509 2.51 27.95 9.22
N ILE A 510 1.65 27.05 8.72
CA ILE A 510 2.00 25.62 8.60
C ILE A 510 3.08 25.44 7.54
N LEU A 511 2.92 26.07 6.37
CA LEU A 511 3.93 26.04 5.30
C LEU A 511 5.28 26.52 5.81
N SER A 512 5.30 27.64 6.54
CA SER A 512 6.54 28.20 7.12
C SER A 512 7.19 27.24 8.12
N LEU A 513 6.40 26.56 8.97
CA LEU A 513 6.93 25.57 9.90
C LEU A 513 7.57 24.38 9.17
N PHE A 514 6.94 23.88 8.10
CA PHE A 514 7.50 22.79 7.29
C PHE A 514 8.75 23.24 6.53
N GLU A 515 8.87 24.51 6.14
CA GLU A 515 10.10 25.07 5.55
C GLU A 515 11.22 25.23 6.58
N ASP A 516 10.91 25.77 7.75
CA ASP A 516 11.90 26.18 8.75
C ASP A 516 12.42 25.03 9.62
N PHE A 517 11.59 24.02 9.88
CA PHE A 517 11.90 22.90 10.78
C PHE A 517 12.14 21.61 10.01
N ASN A 518 12.94 20.71 10.58
CA ASN A 518 13.23 19.39 10.00
C ASN A 518 12.06 18.40 10.16
N ILE A 519 10.86 18.78 9.71
CA ILE A 519 9.73 17.85 9.59
C ILE A 519 9.98 16.98 8.36
N ILE A 520 10.11 15.68 8.56
CA ILE A 520 10.49 14.70 7.53
C ILE A 520 9.34 13.80 7.10
N GLY A 521 8.29 13.70 7.91
CA GLY A 521 7.19 12.80 7.62
C GLY A 521 5.89 13.09 8.35
N ALA A 522 4.82 12.48 7.84
CA ALA A 522 3.51 12.42 8.47
C ALA A 522 2.98 10.98 8.49
N ILE A 523 2.32 10.59 9.58
CA ILE A 523 1.70 9.27 9.75
C ILE A 523 0.25 9.50 10.15
N HIS A 524 -0.69 8.85 9.44
CA HIS A 524 -2.10 8.98 9.72
C HIS A 524 -2.91 7.70 9.52
N GLY A 525 -4.16 7.74 9.99
CA GLY A 525 -5.16 6.68 9.81
C GLY A 525 -6.30 7.12 8.90
N HIS A 526 -7.51 6.66 9.24
CA HIS A 526 -8.84 7.07 8.79
C HIS A 526 -9.22 6.79 7.33
N HIS A 527 -8.28 6.78 6.40
CA HIS A 527 -8.60 6.66 4.98
C HIS A 527 -8.89 5.21 4.52
N HIS A 528 -8.56 4.21 5.34
CA HIS A 528 -8.63 2.77 5.01
C HIS A 528 -8.08 2.45 3.62
N ILE A 529 -6.91 3.02 3.30
CA ILE A 529 -6.26 2.82 2.00
C ILE A 529 -5.75 1.37 1.94
N PRO A 530 -6.18 0.57 0.95
CA PRO A 530 -5.70 -0.81 0.83
C PRO A 530 -4.18 -0.86 0.61
N ALA A 531 -3.48 -1.77 1.28
CA ALA A 531 -2.01 -1.83 1.28
C ALA A 531 -1.36 -1.96 -0.13
N SER A 532 -2.06 -2.49 -1.13
CA SER A 532 -1.65 -2.58 -2.54
C SER A 532 -1.47 -1.20 -3.12
N SER A 533 -2.20 -0.21 -2.63
CA SER A 533 -2.04 1.20 -3.02
C SER A 533 -0.70 1.77 -2.54
N GLY A 534 0.08 0.97 -1.80
CA GLY A 534 1.26 1.36 -1.05
C GLY A 534 0.90 1.53 0.42
N GLN A 535 1.89 1.37 1.30
CA GLN A 535 1.78 1.67 2.73
C GLN A 535 2.38 3.05 3.10
N SER A 536 3.10 3.67 2.18
CA SER A 536 3.72 4.98 2.30
C SER A 536 3.75 5.77 0.97
N LYS A 537 4.25 7.00 0.97
CA LYS A 537 4.49 7.78 -0.25
C LYS A 537 5.42 8.93 0.04
N MET A 538 6.33 9.22 -0.90
CA MET A 538 7.03 10.51 -0.90
C MET A 538 6.18 11.57 -1.60
N VAL A 539 5.92 12.68 -0.90
CA VAL A 539 5.20 13.84 -1.42
C VAL A 539 6.08 15.08 -1.34
N LYS A 540 5.85 16.04 -2.24
CA LYS A 540 6.50 17.35 -2.17
C LYS A 540 5.58 18.32 -1.44
N PHE A 541 6.01 18.79 -0.27
CA PHE A 541 5.28 19.77 0.53
C PHE A 541 6.23 20.83 1.07
N SER A 542 5.89 22.11 0.89
CA SER A 542 6.74 23.26 1.25
C SER A 542 8.20 23.10 0.79
N ASN A 543 8.38 22.74 -0.49
CA ASN A 543 9.66 22.48 -1.14
C ASN A 543 10.52 21.34 -0.57
N LYS A 544 9.99 20.55 0.36
CA LYS A 544 10.65 19.36 0.91
C LYS A 544 9.99 18.09 0.42
N ASN A 545 10.79 17.02 0.35
CA ASN A 545 10.28 15.67 0.17
C ASN A 545 9.92 15.12 1.55
N ILE A 546 8.64 14.87 1.77
CA ILE A 546 8.07 14.40 3.03
C ILE A 546 7.54 12.99 2.79
N PHE A 547 7.83 12.04 3.68
CA PHE A 547 7.16 10.74 3.61
C PHE A 547 5.77 10.82 4.26
N VAL A 548 4.84 10.05 3.76
CA VAL A 548 3.49 9.92 4.31
C VAL A 548 3.18 8.44 4.49
N VAL A 549 2.63 8.05 5.63
CA VAL A 549 2.16 6.68 5.93
C VAL A 549 0.68 6.78 6.32
N CYS A 550 -0.17 5.89 5.79
CA CYS A 550 -1.63 6.00 5.91
C CYS A 550 -2.28 4.65 6.20
N SER A 551 -3.17 4.58 7.19
CA SER A 551 -4.11 3.46 7.39
C SER A 551 -3.44 2.09 7.28
N ILE A 552 -2.56 1.84 8.25
CA ILE A 552 -1.78 0.61 8.31
C ILE A 552 -2.55 -0.40 9.15
N TYR A 553 -3.59 -0.99 8.59
CA TYR A 553 -4.11 -2.27 9.05
C TYR A 553 -4.91 -2.95 7.96
N SER A 554 -4.68 -4.25 7.84
CA SER A 554 -5.54 -5.22 7.19
C SER A 554 -5.46 -6.48 8.05
N LYS A 555 -6.43 -7.40 7.94
CA LYS A 555 -6.45 -8.60 8.80
C LYS A 555 -5.15 -9.45 8.74
N ILE A 556 -4.30 -9.26 7.74
CA ILE A 556 -2.97 -9.87 7.57
C ILE A 556 -1.77 -8.98 7.92
N ASN A 557 -1.96 -7.66 8.03
CA ASN A 557 -0.87 -6.69 8.15
C ASN A 557 -0.73 -6.33 9.62
N THR A 558 0.32 -6.88 10.22
CA THR A 558 0.62 -6.72 11.65
C THR A 558 1.42 -5.43 11.94
N GLY A 559 1.70 -4.64 10.91
CA GLY A 559 2.19 -3.27 10.98
C GLY A 559 3.31 -2.96 9.98
N PHE A 560 3.67 -1.68 9.88
CA PHE A 560 4.64 -1.13 8.94
C PHE A 560 5.98 -0.78 9.62
N GLU A 561 7.10 -1.25 9.06
CA GLU A 561 8.45 -0.88 9.51
C GLU A 561 8.80 0.55 9.09
N LEU A 562 8.72 1.48 10.04
CA LEU A 562 9.05 2.89 9.80
C LEU A 562 10.54 3.14 9.68
N ALA A 563 11.41 2.33 10.31
CA ALA A 563 12.85 2.61 10.38
C ALA A 563 13.48 2.83 8.98
N LYS A 564 12.96 2.16 7.95
CA LYS A 564 13.41 2.28 6.55
C LYS A 564 13.17 3.67 5.94
N LEU A 565 12.26 4.47 6.50
CA LEU A 565 11.97 5.84 6.06
C LEU A 565 12.69 6.91 6.88
N LEU A 566 13.32 6.53 7.98
CA LEU A 566 14.02 7.46 8.86
C LEU A 566 15.48 7.63 8.41
N PRO A 567 16.10 8.80 8.66
CA PRO A 567 17.52 8.97 8.41
C PRO A 567 18.32 7.96 9.25
N ASP A 568 19.40 7.39 8.71
CA ASP A 568 20.32 6.53 9.47
C ASP A 568 20.84 7.26 10.71
N THR A 569 20.25 6.99 11.87
CA THR A 569 20.69 7.51 13.17
C THR A 569 21.80 6.65 13.74
N ASN A 570 22.82 6.33 12.93
CA ASN A 570 24.11 5.96 13.48
C ASN A 570 24.78 7.25 14.00
N MET A 571 24.38 7.69 15.20
CA MET A 571 25.23 8.60 15.95
C MET A 571 26.57 7.88 16.17
N GLU A 572 27.61 8.40 15.53
CA GLU A 572 28.99 8.06 15.83
C GLU A 572 29.13 8.00 17.36
N LYS A 573 29.44 6.81 17.90
CA LYS A 573 29.96 6.71 19.27
C LYS A 573 31.04 7.79 19.39
N PRO A 574 31.01 8.66 20.40
CA PRO A 574 32.09 9.61 20.60
C PRO A 574 33.39 8.81 20.69
N LEU A 575 34.29 9.03 19.73
CA LEU A 575 35.65 8.55 19.80
C LEU A 575 36.28 9.12 21.08
N GLY A 576 36.52 8.25 22.05
CA GLY A 576 37.42 8.51 23.17
C GLY A 576 36.73 8.80 24.49
N LEU A 577 36.36 7.74 25.20
CA LEU A 577 36.68 7.65 26.63
C LEU A 577 37.63 6.46 26.78
N LYS A 578 38.87 6.77 27.12
CA LYS A 578 39.84 5.77 27.56
C LYS A 578 39.25 5.11 28.81
N GLU A 579 39.19 3.79 28.80
CA GLU A 579 39.11 3.01 30.02
C GLU A 579 40.37 3.29 30.83
N ASP A 580 40.24 4.09 31.88
CA ASP A 580 41.24 4.10 32.94
C ASP A 580 41.10 2.78 33.70
N LYS A 581 42.14 1.95 33.57
CA LYS A 581 42.35 0.78 34.41
C LYS A 581 42.51 1.24 35.85
N ASN A 582 41.64 0.73 36.73
CA ASN A 582 42.03 0.13 38.00
C ASN A 582 41.07 -0.99 38.33
#